data_AF-A0A6I6UCF6-F1
#
_entry.id   AF-A0A6I6UCF6-F1
#
_cell.length_a   1.000
_cell.length_b   1.000
_cell.length_c   1.000
_cell.angle_alpha   90.00
_cell.angle_beta   90.00
_cell.angle_gamma   90.00
#
_symmetry.space_group_name_H-M   'P 1'
#
loop_
_entity.id
_entity.type
_entity.pdbx_description
1 polymer ?
#
loop_
_entity_poly.entity_id
_entity_poly.type
_entity_poly.pdbx_seq_one_letter_code
_entity_poly.pdbx_strand_id
1 'polypeptide(L)'
;MKEEFISFYKKELGVWSLVYKNMNKLGLTVYIFFFLLFIILFLWTILIQNILFIFLLLFLVFLEGTILNKHNKRILEKKHQILIVEQGVVWGGLPLAKRKSEMLERFVIKKLDSENQLKKLIDVLNKEAERRKFSGIFVRGLGVGLFIPLWNYFIRWLFGNEIANVNMALVLFLSVCLLIIVIIYIASMLKMIVMDLFDRDSTRIKDLANMLEDISIKELDFTRKIY
;
A
#
# COMPACT_ATOMS: atom_id res chain seq x y z
N MET A 1 16.00 10.49 21.35
CA MET A 1 15.28 9.19 21.48
C MET A 1 14.09 9.04 20.53
N LYS A 2 12.87 9.58 20.82
CA LYS A 2 11.68 9.40 19.95
C LYS A 2 11.94 9.70 18.46
N GLU A 3 12.50 10.88 18.18
CA GLU A 3 12.80 11.32 16.81
C GLU A 3 13.84 10.44 16.10
N GLU A 4 14.78 9.83 16.83
CA GLU A 4 15.74 8.89 16.25
C GLU A 4 15.05 7.62 15.75
N PHE A 5 14.10 7.08 16.52
CA PHE A 5 13.31 5.91 16.13
C PHE A 5 12.40 6.21 14.94
N ILE A 6 11.76 7.38 14.93
CA ILE A 6 10.94 7.83 13.79
C ILE A 6 11.82 8.00 12.53
N SER A 7 12.99 8.63 12.67
CA SER A 7 13.94 8.79 11.57
C SER A 7 14.44 7.44 11.07
N PHE A 8 14.78 6.51 11.97
CA PHE A 8 15.21 5.16 11.60
C PHE A 8 14.12 4.43 10.83
N TYR A 9 12.87 4.46 11.31
CA TYR A 9 11.75 3.85 10.61
C TYR A 9 11.59 4.41 9.20
N LYS A 10 11.60 5.74 9.05
CA LYS A 10 11.48 6.40 7.74
C LYS A 10 12.62 6.07 6.79
N LYS A 11 13.86 6.04 7.29
CA LYS A 11 15.06 5.87 6.47
C LYS A 11 15.39 4.42 6.15
N GLU A 12 15.09 3.48 7.03
CA GLU A 12 15.55 2.09 6.93
C GLU A 12 14.40 1.08 6.75
N LEU A 13 13.24 1.31 7.38
CA LEU A 13 12.12 0.36 7.38
C LEU A 13 10.99 0.73 6.42
N GLY A 14 11.01 1.96 5.89
CA GLY A 14 10.04 2.44 4.92
C GLY A 14 10.04 1.61 3.63
N VAL A 15 8.85 1.40 3.06
CA VAL A 15 8.71 0.69 1.78
C VAL A 15 9.53 1.40 0.68
N TRP A 16 9.49 2.74 0.66
CA TRP A 16 10.36 3.55 -0.16
C TRP A 16 11.83 3.16 -0.06
N SER A 17 12.38 3.08 1.15
CA SER A 17 13.82 2.79 1.32
C SER A 17 14.18 1.36 0.94
N LEU A 18 13.32 0.40 1.27
CA LEU A 18 13.58 -1.00 1.01
C LEU A 18 13.45 -1.34 -0.48
N VAL A 19 12.43 -0.81 -1.17
CA VAL A 19 12.11 -1.18 -2.56
C VAL A 19 12.43 -0.05 -3.55
N TYR A 20 11.70 1.06 -3.47
CA TYR A 20 11.70 2.08 -4.54
C TYR A 20 13.00 2.86 -4.67
N LYS A 21 13.67 3.17 -3.57
CA LYS A 21 14.99 3.82 -3.56
C LYS A 21 16.05 3.01 -4.30
N ASN A 22 15.89 1.68 -4.31
CA ASN A 22 16.79 0.74 -4.97
C ASN A 22 16.33 0.36 -6.38
N MET A 23 15.17 0.86 -6.82
CA MET A 23 14.68 0.68 -8.17
C MET A 23 15.45 1.62 -9.11
N ASN A 24 15.81 1.12 -10.29
CA ASN A 24 16.40 1.98 -11.31
C ASN A 24 15.35 3.03 -11.75
N LYS A 25 15.79 4.29 -11.96
CA LYS A 25 14.89 5.38 -12.39
C LYS A 25 14.07 4.99 -13.62
N LEU A 26 14.69 4.28 -14.56
CA LEU A 26 14.04 3.75 -15.75
C LEU A 26 12.92 2.76 -15.42
N GLY A 27 13.09 1.88 -14.42
CA GLY A 27 12.04 0.97 -13.98
C GLY A 27 10.83 1.71 -13.42
N LEU A 28 11.06 2.72 -12.56
CA LEU A 28 9.99 3.56 -12.03
C LEU A 28 9.25 4.33 -13.14
N THR A 29 9.99 4.91 -14.09
CA THR A 29 9.39 5.60 -15.25
C THR A 29 8.56 4.66 -16.11
N VAL A 30 9.06 3.45 -16.37
CA VAL A 30 8.34 2.42 -17.12
C VAL A 30 7.02 2.05 -16.42
N TYR A 31 7.02 1.93 -15.09
CA TYR A 31 5.78 1.67 -14.33
C TYR A 31 4.78 2.82 -14.42
N ILE A 32 5.24 4.07 -14.26
CA ILE A 32 4.36 5.23 -14.41
C ILE A 32 3.79 5.29 -15.84
N PHE A 33 4.61 5.00 -16.85
CA PHE A 33 4.18 4.97 -18.24
C PHE A 33 3.11 3.90 -18.51
N PHE A 34 3.33 2.65 -18.08
CA PHE A 34 2.34 1.58 -18.25
C PHE A 34 1.04 1.88 -17.51
N PHE A 35 1.12 2.46 -16.32
CA PHE A 35 -0.04 2.92 -15.57
C PHE A 35 -0.87 3.98 -16.32
N LEU A 36 -0.21 5.00 -16.88
CA LEU A 36 -0.90 6.03 -17.67
C LEU A 36 -1.49 5.45 -18.96
N LEU A 37 -0.75 4.57 -19.65
CA LEU A 37 -1.23 3.87 -20.83
C LEU A 37 -2.47 3.04 -20.50
N PHE A 38 -2.47 2.34 -19.37
CA PHE A 38 -3.63 1.58 -18.91
C PHE A 38 -4.87 2.45 -18.71
N ILE A 39 -4.73 3.63 -18.09
CA ILE A 39 -5.84 4.58 -17.93
C ILE A 39 -6.41 5.00 -19.30
N ILE A 40 -5.53 5.33 -20.25
CA ILE A 40 -5.93 5.75 -21.61
C ILE A 40 -6.69 4.61 -22.31
N LEU A 41 -6.15 3.40 -22.29
CA LEU A 41 -6.79 2.25 -22.92
C LEU A 41 -8.13 1.89 -22.24
N PHE A 42 -8.20 2.01 -20.93
CA PHE A 42 -9.44 1.79 -20.18
C PHE A 42 -10.53 2.79 -20.60
N LEU A 43 -10.21 4.09 -20.67
CA LEU A 43 -11.15 5.12 -21.16
C LEU A 43 -11.58 4.84 -22.61
N TRP A 44 -10.65 4.41 -23.46
CA TRP A 44 -10.93 4.03 -24.84
C TRP A 44 -11.89 2.85 -24.95
N THR A 45 -11.77 1.88 -24.04
CA THR A 45 -12.66 0.71 -23.98
C THR A 45 -14.11 1.09 -23.72
N ILE A 46 -14.32 2.08 -22.84
CA ILE A 46 -15.65 2.60 -22.53
C ILE A 46 -16.29 3.18 -23.79
N LEU A 47 -15.52 3.83 -24.65
CA LEU A 47 -16.01 4.43 -25.89
C LEU A 47 -16.36 3.38 -26.96
N ILE A 48 -15.53 2.33 -27.11
CA ILE A 48 -15.71 1.33 -28.18
C ILE A 48 -16.73 0.23 -27.80
N GLN A 49 -17.01 0.04 -26.51
CA GLN A 49 -17.95 -0.99 -26.02
C GLN A 49 -17.61 -2.43 -26.48
N ASN A 50 -16.32 -2.73 -26.66
CA ASN A 50 -15.87 -4.05 -27.11
C ASN A 50 -15.37 -4.92 -25.94
N ILE A 51 -16.06 -6.04 -25.71
CA ILE A 51 -15.79 -6.97 -24.61
C ILE A 51 -14.43 -7.67 -24.72
N LEU A 52 -13.93 -7.96 -25.93
CA LEU A 52 -12.61 -8.59 -26.10
C LEU A 52 -11.50 -7.65 -25.61
N PHE A 53 -11.70 -6.34 -25.77
CA PHE A 53 -10.75 -5.34 -25.33
C PHE A 53 -10.73 -5.19 -23.79
N ILE A 54 -11.87 -5.41 -23.12
CA ILE A 54 -11.95 -5.54 -21.65
C ILE A 54 -11.08 -6.69 -21.15
N PHE A 55 -11.21 -7.88 -21.75
CA PHE A 55 -10.40 -9.05 -21.37
C PHE A 55 -8.91 -8.83 -21.62
N LEU A 56 -8.56 -8.20 -22.75
CA LEU A 56 -7.18 -7.82 -23.04
C LEU A 56 -6.61 -6.90 -21.95
N LEU A 57 -7.38 -5.91 -21.49
CA LEU A 57 -6.94 -5.01 -20.42
C LEU A 57 -6.75 -5.70 -19.08
N LEU A 58 -7.69 -6.56 -18.69
CA LEU A 58 -7.55 -7.37 -17.48
C LEU A 58 -6.28 -8.22 -17.53
N PHE A 59 -6.01 -8.84 -18.69
CA PHE A 59 -4.81 -9.60 -18.91
C PHE A 59 -3.54 -8.74 -18.80
N LEU A 60 -3.53 -7.53 -19.37
CA LEU A 60 -2.40 -6.61 -19.27
C LEU A 60 -2.14 -6.16 -17.82
N VAL A 61 -3.18 -5.83 -17.05
CA VAL A 61 -3.03 -5.48 -15.62
C VAL A 61 -2.46 -6.64 -14.82
N PHE A 62 -2.97 -7.85 -15.07
CA PHE A 62 -2.46 -9.05 -14.42
C PHE A 62 -0.98 -9.28 -14.77
N LEU A 63 -0.63 -9.19 -16.06
CA LEU A 63 0.74 -9.32 -16.54
C LEU A 63 1.67 -8.28 -15.89
N GLU A 64 1.29 -7.00 -15.91
CA GLU A 64 2.06 -5.92 -15.29
C GLU A 64 2.25 -6.17 -13.79
N GLY A 65 1.19 -6.54 -13.07
CA GLY A 65 1.23 -6.86 -11.65
C GLY A 65 2.21 -7.99 -11.34
N THR A 66 2.24 -9.06 -12.16
CA THR A 66 3.20 -10.16 -11.98
C THR A 66 4.65 -9.74 -12.24
N ILE A 67 4.90 -8.92 -13.25
CA ILE A 67 6.23 -8.41 -13.58
C ILE A 67 6.75 -7.50 -12.45
N LEU A 68 5.91 -6.57 -12.01
CA LEU A 68 6.17 -5.68 -10.86
C LEU A 68 6.52 -6.47 -9.61
N ASN A 69 5.69 -7.47 -9.30
CA ASN A 69 5.88 -8.31 -8.13
C ASN A 69 7.23 -9.05 -8.17
N LYS A 70 7.56 -9.68 -9.30
CA LYS A 70 8.84 -10.37 -9.49
C LYS A 70 10.03 -9.42 -9.40
N HIS A 71 9.91 -8.22 -9.94
CA HIS A 71 10.95 -7.20 -9.86
C HIS A 71 11.20 -6.75 -8.42
N ASN A 72 10.14 -6.44 -7.67
CA ASN A 72 10.26 -6.02 -6.27
C ASN A 72 10.85 -7.12 -5.37
N LYS A 73 10.47 -8.38 -5.58
CA LYS A 73 11.10 -9.53 -4.89
C LYS A 73 12.60 -9.57 -5.12
N ARG A 74 13.04 -9.44 -6.37
CA ARG A 74 14.48 -9.42 -6.72
C ARG A 74 15.23 -8.29 -6.05
N ILE A 75 14.63 -7.11 -5.89
CA ILE A 75 15.25 -5.99 -5.16
C ILE A 75 15.45 -6.39 -3.68
N LEU A 76 14.43 -6.95 -3.05
CA LEU A 76 14.46 -7.34 -1.64
C LEU A 76 15.48 -8.47 -1.37
N GLU A 77 15.56 -9.46 -2.27
CA GLU A 77 16.55 -10.53 -2.21
C GLU A 77 17.97 -9.99 -2.39
N LYS A 78 18.23 -9.21 -3.46
CA LYS A 78 19.58 -8.75 -3.80
C LYS A 78 20.14 -7.71 -2.83
N LYS A 79 19.31 -6.79 -2.35
CA LYS A 79 19.77 -5.64 -1.54
C LYS A 79 19.63 -5.86 -0.05
N HIS A 80 18.63 -6.63 0.38
CA HIS A 80 18.30 -6.79 1.80
C HIS A 80 18.43 -8.22 2.31
N GLN A 81 18.80 -9.17 1.41
CA GLN A 81 18.91 -10.60 1.70
C GLN A 81 17.61 -11.18 2.29
N ILE A 82 16.47 -10.59 1.92
CA ILE A 82 15.16 -11.08 2.34
C ILE A 82 14.78 -12.19 1.37
N LEU A 83 14.93 -13.43 1.82
CA LEU A 83 14.42 -14.59 1.09
C LEU A 83 12.90 -14.59 1.19
N ILE A 84 12.25 -14.00 0.19
CA ILE A 84 10.82 -14.16 0.01
C ILE A 84 10.66 -15.52 -0.65
N VAL A 85 10.41 -16.55 0.17
CA VAL A 85 10.10 -17.91 -0.30
C VAL A 85 9.11 -17.79 -1.47
N GLU A 86 9.40 -18.46 -2.59
CA GLU A 86 8.64 -18.35 -3.84
C GLU A 86 7.12 -18.49 -3.66
N GLN A 87 6.69 -19.15 -2.57
CA GLN A 87 5.32 -19.38 -2.15
C GLN A 87 4.52 -18.12 -1.77
N GLY A 88 5.16 -16.98 -1.46
CA GLY A 88 4.44 -15.74 -1.23
C GLY A 88 3.93 -15.13 -2.54
N VAL A 89 2.61 -15.04 -2.78
CA VAL A 89 2.05 -14.51 -4.03
C VAL A 89 2.47 -13.05 -4.28
N VAL A 90 2.66 -12.26 -3.22
CA VAL A 90 3.01 -10.84 -3.27
C VAL A 90 4.34 -10.59 -2.55
N TRP A 91 5.15 -9.64 -3.03
CA TRP A 91 6.45 -9.25 -2.48
C TRP A 91 6.38 -8.65 -1.06
N GLY A 92 5.18 -8.24 -0.63
CA GLY A 92 4.89 -7.86 0.74
C GLY A 92 4.57 -9.04 1.65
N GLY A 93 4.10 -8.75 2.87
CA GLY A 93 3.59 -9.76 3.80
C GLY A 93 4.59 -10.20 4.86
N LEU A 94 4.39 -11.41 5.40
CA LEU A 94 5.05 -11.90 6.60
C LEU A 94 6.59 -11.90 6.53
N PRO A 95 7.25 -12.33 5.43
CA PRO A 95 8.72 -12.32 5.37
C PRO A 95 9.30 -10.91 5.49
N LEU A 96 8.69 -9.93 4.82
CA LEU A 96 9.09 -8.53 4.88
C LEU A 96 8.81 -7.94 6.27
N ALA A 97 7.66 -8.23 6.86
CA ALA A 97 7.30 -7.79 8.21
C ALA A 97 8.28 -8.35 9.26
N LYS A 98 8.62 -9.64 9.16
CA LYS A 98 9.62 -10.29 10.03
C LYS A 98 10.97 -9.59 9.92
N ARG A 99 11.45 -9.31 8.70
CA ARG A 99 12.73 -8.61 8.53
C ARG A 99 12.72 -7.21 9.14
N LYS A 100 11.63 -6.45 8.94
CA LYS A 100 11.48 -5.13 9.56
C LYS A 100 11.53 -5.22 11.09
N SER A 101 10.86 -6.20 11.67
CA SER A 101 10.90 -6.49 13.11
C SER A 101 12.34 -6.78 13.57
N GLU A 102 13.08 -7.66 12.89
CA GLU A 102 14.48 -7.98 13.26
C GLU A 102 15.41 -6.75 13.18
N MET A 103 15.25 -5.92 12.15
CA MET A 103 16.03 -4.68 12.00
C MET A 103 15.72 -3.68 13.12
N LEU A 104 14.43 -3.53 13.46
CA LEU A 104 13.99 -2.67 14.55
C LEU A 104 14.47 -3.19 15.91
N GLU A 105 14.39 -4.49 16.13
CA GLU A 105 14.85 -5.16 17.35
C GLU A 105 16.34 -4.89 17.60
N ARG A 106 17.19 -5.10 16.59
CA ARG A 106 18.63 -4.76 16.69
C ARG A 106 18.85 -3.28 17.03
N PHE A 107 18.04 -2.39 16.46
CA PHE A 107 18.13 -0.96 16.75
C PHE A 107 17.67 -0.65 18.19
N VAL A 108 16.63 -1.31 18.69
CA VAL A 108 16.15 -1.20 20.08
C VAL A 108 17.22 -1.64 21.07
N ILE A 109 17.78 -2.84 20.91
CA ILE A 109 18.82 -3.38 21.80
C ILE A 109 20.04 -2.46 21.84
N LYS A 110 20.41 -1.87 20.70
CA LYS A 110 21.53 -0.93 20.62
C LYS A 110 21.27 0.39 21.36
N LYS A 111 20.01 0.86 21.38
CA LYS A 111 19.66 2.22 21.81
C LYS A 111 19.01 2.31 23.19
N LEU A 112 18.38 1.25 23.65
CA LEU A 112 17.71 1.20 24.94
C LEU A 112 18.46 0.28 25.89
N ASP A 113 18.44 0.63 27.17
CA ASP A 113 19.11 -0.12 28.24
C ASP A 113 18.14 -0.99 29.03
N SER A 114 16.83 -0.79 28.87
CA SER A 114 15.82 -1.51 29.64
C SER A 114 14.47 -1.58 28.95
N GLU A 115 13.69 -2.61 29.31
CA GLU A 115 12.30 -2.78 28.90
C GLU A 115 11.41 -1.60 29.34
N ASN A 116 11.71 -0.99 30.49
CA ASN A 116 10.98 0.19 30.97
C ASN A 116 11.13 1.40 30.04
N GLN A 117 12.31 1.59 29.43
CA GLN A 117 12.50 2.63 28.42
C GLN A 117 11.71 2.32 27.14
N LEU A 118 11.63 1.05 26.75
CA LEU A 118 10.85 0.60 25.59
C LEU A 118 9.35 0.88 25.79
N LYS A 119 8.79 0.50 26.94
CA LYS A 119 7.38 0.78 27.29
C LYS A 119 7.08 2.29 27.25
N LYS A 120 7.93 3.11 27.87
CA LYS A 120 7.80 4.58 27.81
C LYS A 120 7.88 5.12 26.38
N LEU A 121 8.74 4.55 25.53
CA LEU A 121 8.85 4.96 24.13
C LEU A 121 7.57 4.61 23.34
N ILE A 122 7.02 3.40 23.53
CA ILE A 122 5.76 2.96 22.92
C ILE A 122 4.64 3.93 23.29
N ASP A 123 4.49 4.27 24.57
CA ASP A 123 3.46 5.21 25.04
C ASP A 123 3.60 6.59 24.40
N VAL A 124 4.83 7.11 24.33
CA VAL A 124 5.11 8.42 23.72
C VAL A 124 4.80 8.39 22.22
N LEU A 125 5.15 7.32 21.51
CA LEU A 125 4.86 7.19 20.08
C LEU A 125 3.35 7.05 19.83
N ASN A 126 2.63 6.30 20.65
CA ASN A 126 1.16 6.20 20.56
C ASN A 126 0.49 7.57 20.74
N LYS A 127 0.88 8.34 21.75
CA LYS A 127 0.38 9.71 21.97
C LYS A 127 0.74 10.65 20.81
N GLU A 128 1.95 10.52 20.27
CA GLU A 128 2.38 11.32 19.12
C GLU A 128 1.58 10.98 17.86
N ALA A 129 1.30 9.69 17.62
CA ALA A 129 0.49 9.23 16.51
C ALA A 129 -0.93 9.80 16.58
N GLU A 130 -1.53 9.83 17.77
CA GLU A 130 -2.84 10.44 17.99
C GLU A 130 -2.83 11.96 17.76
N ARG A 131 -1.81 12.67 18.26
CA ARG A 131 -1.68 14.12 18.05
C ARG A 131 -1.55 14.49 16.57
N ARG A 132 -0.85 13.68 15.80
CA ARG A 132 -0.66 13.90 14.34
C ARG A 132 -1.80 13.33 13.50
N LYS A 133 -2.77 12.65 14.12
CA LYS A 133 -3.91 12.06 13.42
C LYS A 133 -4.81 13.20 12.95
N PHE A 134 -4.63 13.58 11.69
CA PHE A 134 -5.51 14.55 11.05
C PHE A 134 -6.95 14.02 11.09
N SER A 135 -7.88 14.81 11.64
CA SER A 135 -9.29 14.46 11.87
C SER A 135 -10.07 14.35 10.54
N GLY A 136 -9.76 13.34 9.74
CA GLY A 136 -10.41 13.05 8.46
C GLY A 136 -11.83 12.50 8.56
N ILE A 137 -12.47 12.60 9.74
CA ILE A 137 -13.86 12.18 9.97
C ILE A 137 -14.79 12.95 9.03
N PHE A 138 -14.49 14.22 8.78
CA PHE A 138 -15.26 15.08 7.88
C PHE A 138 -15.27 14.56 6.43
N VAL A 139 -14.13 14.06 5.94
CA VAL A 139 -14.00 13.52 4.57
C VAL A 139 -14.66 12.14 4.43
N ARG A 140 -14.58 11.30 5.46
CA ARG A 140 -15.18 9.95 5.42
C ARG A 140 -16.71 9.99 5.49
N GLY A 141 -17.26 10.85 6.36
CA GLY A 141 -18.71 10.99 6.52
C GLY A 141 -19.38 11.65 5.31
N LEU A 142 -18.86 12.82 4.87
CA LEU A 142 -19.41 13.53 3.71
C LEU A 142 -19.19 12.77 2.40
N GLY A 143 -18.03 12.12 2.25
CA GLY A 143 -17.73 11.30 1.08
C GLY A 143 -18.76 10.19 0.90
N VAL A 144 -19.00 9.39 1.93
CA VAL A 144 -19.98 8.29 1.85
C VAL A 144 -21.41 8.81 1.69
N GLY A 145 -21.77 9.84 2.46
CA GLY A 145 -23.12 10.42 2.44
C GLY A 145 -23.52 11.04 1.10
N LEU A 146 -22.58 11.65 0.38
CA LEU A 146 -22.83 12.21 -0.95
C LEU A 146 -22.64 11.19 -2.07
N PHE A 147 -21.71 10.25 -1.91
CA PHE A 147 -21.38 9.28 -2.95
C PHE A 147 -22.46 8.21 -3.13
N ILE A 148 -23.10 7.74 -2.05
CA ILE A 148 -24.15 6.71 -2.15
C ILE A 148 -25.35 7.20 -2.97
N PRO A 149 -25.94 8.38 -2.73
CA PRO A 149 -27.03 8.90 -3.54
C PRO A 149 -26.63 9.15 -5.00
N LEU A 150 -25.44 9.71 -5.24
CA LEU A 150 -24.92 9.93 -6.59
C LEU A 150 -24.71 8.62 -7.35
N TRP A 151 -24.17 7.60 -6.67
CA TRP A 151 -23.99 6.26 -7.23
C TRP A 151 -25.33 5.60 -7.58
N ASN A 152 -26.30 5.66 -6.66
CA ASN A 152 -27.63 5.10 -6.89
C ASN A 152 -28.35 5.81 -8.05
N TYR A 153 -28.22 7.14 -8.16
CA TYR A 153 -28.76 7.89 -9.30
C TYR A 153 -28.05 7.51 -10.60
N PHE A 154 -26.73 7.43 -10.59
CA PHE A 154 -25.93 7.02 -11.75
C PHE A 154 -26.33 5.62 -12.24
N ILE A 155 -26.42 4.62 -11.35
CA ILE A 155 -26.84 3.27 -11.71
C ILE A 155 -28.28 3.25 -12.25
N ARG A 156 -29.21 3.99 -11.64
CA ARG A 156 -30.59 4.08 -12.15
C ARG A 156 -30.65 4.72 -13.52
N TRP A 157 -29.91 5.80 -13.75
CA TRP A 157 -29.84 6.44 -15.06
C TRP A 157 -29.23 5.51 -16.11
N LEU A 158 -28.11 4.87 -15.76
CA LEU A 158 -27.33 4.00 -16.64
C LEU A 158 -28.10 2.73 -17.04
N PHE A 159 -28.82 2.10 -16.11
CA PHE A 159 -29.61 0.89 -16.39
C PHE A 159 -31.06 1.18 -16.81
N GLY A 160 -31.60 2.36 -16.50
CA GLY A 160 -33.00 2.71 -16.75
C GLY A 160 -33.26 3.33 -18.13
N ASN A 161 -32.28 4.04 -18.71
CA ASN A 161 -32.48 4.77 -19.98
C ASN A 161 -31.81 4.12 -21.20
N GLU A 162 -30.77 3.31 -21.01
CA GLU A 162 -29.88 2.86 -22.10
C GLU A 162 -30.04 1.37 -22.47
N ILE A 163 -30.80 0.59 -21.70
CA ILE A 163 -30.87 -0.86 -21.89
C ILE A 163 -32.09 -1.24 -22.72
N ALA A 164 -31.88 -1.37 -24.03
CA ALA A 164 -32.87 -1.93 -24.95
C ALA A 164 -32.72 -3.47 -25.10
N ASN A 165 -31.56 -4.04 -24.77
CA ASN A 165 -31.24 -5.45 -24.99
C ASN A 165 -30.38 -6.03 -23.84
N VAL A 166 -30.62 -7.29 -23.49
CA VAL A 166 -29.86 -8.08 -22.51
C VAL A 166 -28.34 -8.06 -22.79
N ASN A 167 -27.93 -8.12 -24.07
CA ASN A 167 -26.52 -8.06 -24.43
C ASN A 167 -25.87 -6.72 -24.04
N MET A 168 -26.61 -5.62 -24.19
CA MET A 168 -26.16 -4.28 -23.82
C MET A 168 -26.06 -4.14 -22.30
N ALA A 169 -27.04 -4.70 -21.57
CA ALA A 169 -27.02 -4.78 -20.11
C ALA A 169 -25.79 -5.52 -19.59
N LEU A 170 -25.45 -6.66 -20.21
CA LEU A 170 -24.29 -7.48 -19.83
C LEU A 170 -22.97 -6.75 -20.08
N VAL A 171 -22.80 -6.13 -21.24
CA VAL A 171 -21.59 -5.35 -21.56
C VAL A 171 -21.42 -4.21 -20.56
N LEU A 172 -22.49 -3.46 -20.31
CA LEU A 172 -22.47 -2.32 -19.41
C LEU A 172 -22.20 -2.73 -17.95
N PHE A 173 -22.79 -3.84 -17.48
CA PHE A 173 -22.47 -4.41 -16.17
C PHE A 173 -20.98 -4.80 -16.05
N LEU A 174 -20.43 -5.49 -17.05
CA LEU A 174 -19.02 -5.86 -17.07
C LEU A 174 -18.10 -4.63 -17.10
N SER A 175 -18.45 -3.59 -17.85
CA SER A 175 -17.72 -2.32 -17.87
C SER A 175 -17.71 -1.63 -16.51
N VAL A 176 -18.83 -1.64 -15.78
CA VAL A 176 -18.91 -1.09 -14.41
C VAL A 176 -18.06 -1.91 -13.43
N CYS A 177 -18.12 -3.24 -13.50
CA CYS A 177 -17.26 -4.10 -12.70
C CYS A 177 -15.78 -3.83 -12.98
N LEU A 178 -15.40 -3.69 -14.25
CA LEU A 178 -14.04 -3.32 -14.65
C LEU A 178 -13.66 -1.95 -14.09
N LEU A 179 -14.54 -0.95 -14.19
CA LEU A 179 -14.33 0.38 -13.63
C LEU A 179 -14.05 0.33 -12.13
N ILE A 180 -14.80 -0.49 -11.38
CA ILE A 180 -14.57 -0.66 -9.94
C ILE A 180 -13.20 -1.29 -9.69
N ILE A 181 -12.82 -2.33 -10.45
CA ILE A 181 -11.48 -2.94 -10.35
C ILE A 181 -10.39 -1.92 -10.64
N VAL A 182 -10.55 -1.10 -11.70
CA VAL A 182 -9.62 -0.02 -12.05
C VAL A 182 -9.56 1.04 -10.95
N ILE A 183 -10.70 1.47 -10.39
CA ILE A 183 -10.71 2.41 -9.27
C ILE A 183 -9.99 1.82 -8.06
N ILE A 184 -10.22 0.55 -7.71
CA ILE A 184 -9.52 -0.12 -6.61
C ILE A 184 -8.01 -0.19 -6.88
N TYR A 185 -7.62 -0.54 -8.11
CA TYR A 185 -6.22 -0.59 -8.53
C TYR A 185 -5.55 0.78 -8.47
N ILE A 186 -6.18 1.81 -9.04
CA ILE A 186 -5.73 3.21 -8.97
C ILE A 186 -5.68 3.66 -7.52
N ALA A 187 -6.69 3.38 -6.70
CA ALA A 187 -6.70 3.72 -5.28
C ALA A 187 -5.60 3.00 -4.51
N SER A 188 -5.25 1.76 -4.88
CA SER A 188 -4.13 1.03 -4.28
C SER A 188 -2.77 1.60 -4.70
N MET A 189 -2.60 1.99 -5.97
CA MET A 189 -1.40 2.64 -6.50
C MET A 189 -1.23 4.06 -5.96
N LEU A 190 -2.32 4.84 -5.94
CA LEU A 190 -2.38 6.12 -5.26
C LEU A 190 -2.12 5.92 -3.78
N LYS A 191 -2.70 4.94 -3.11
CA LYS A 191 -2.36 4.64 -1.71
C LYS A 191 -0.88 4.33 -1.56
N MET A 192 -0.22 3.65 -2.51
CA MET A 192 1.22 3.41 -2.47
C MET A 192 2.03 4.71 -2.62
N ILE A 193 1.67 5.60 -3.55
CA ILE A 193 2.35 6.88 -3.81
C ILE A 193 2.04 7.92 -2.71
N VAL A 194 0.77 8.00 -2.31
CA VAL A 194 0.20 8.88 -1.28
C VAL A 194 0.56 8.36 0.11
N MET A 195 0.75 7.07 0.37
CA MET A 195 1.40 6.64 1.62
C MET A 195 2.86 7.05 1.64
N ASP A 196 3.57 7.14 0.52
CA ASP A 196 4.94 7.65 0.55
C ASP A 196 5.01 9.18 0.68
N LEU A 197 4.15 9.94 -0.02
CA LEU A 197 4.11 11.41 -0.03
C LEU A 197 3.25 12.05 1.08
N PHE A 198 2.19 11.38 1.49
CA PHE A 198 1.16 11.79 2.46
C PHE A 198 0.89 10.70 3.51
N ASP A 199 1.83 9.79 3.78
CA ASP A 199 1.77 9.09 5.07
C ASP A 199 1.79 10.19 6.11
N ARG A 200 0.61 10.41 6.66
CA ARG A 200 0.46 11.17 7.88
C ARG A 200 1.44 10.52 8.82
N ASP A 201 2.41 11.30 9.29
CA ASP A 201 3.40 10.85 10.26
C ASP A 201 2.76 10.01 11.37
N SER A 202 1.49 10.28 11.70
CA SER A 202 0.65 9.45 12.57
C SER A 202 0.63 7.95 12.24
N THR A 203 0.43 7.56 10.97
CA THR A 203 0.31 6.15 10.59
C THR A 203 1.65 5.45 10.73
N ARG A 204 2.73 6.06 10.22
CA ARG A 204 4.10 5.54 10.35
C ARG A 204 4.52 5.39 11.81
N ILE A 205 4.21 6.40 12.63
CA ILE A 205 4.51 6.40 14.06
C ILE A 205 3.68 5.32 14.77
N LYS A 206 2.42 5.12 14.37
CA LYS A 206 1.56 4.08 14.92
C LYS A 206 2.05 2.67 14.54
N ASP A 207 2.42 2.46 13.28
CA ASP A 207 3.00 1.19 12.82
C ASP A 207 4.31 0.88 13.56
N LEU A 208 5.18 1.89 13.74
CA LEU A 208 6.39 1.76 14.55
C LEU A 208 6.06 1.38 15.99
N ALA A 209 5.07 2.03 16.63
CA ALA A 209 4.67 1.72 17.99
C ALA A 209 4.15 0.27 18.10
N ASN A 210 3.32 -0.18 17.16
CA ASN A 210 2.82 -1.56 17.12
C ASN A 210 3.97 -2.57 16.94
N MET A 211 4.94 -2.29 16.08
CA MET A 211 6.11 -3.17 15.92
C MET A 211 6.97 -3.23 17.19
N LEU A 212 7.12 -2.12 17.91
CA LEU A 212 7.82 -2.09 19.19
C LEU A 212 7.06 -2.84 20.29
N GLU A 213 5.73 -2.79 20.27
CA GLU A 213 4.86 -3.56 21.16
C GLU A 213 5.01 -5.07 20.90
N ASP A 214 4.96 -5.50 19.63
CA ASP A 214 5.22 -6.89 19.22
C ASP A 214 6.61 -7.37 19.67
N ILE A 215 7.62 -6.49 19.62
CA ILE A 215 8.97 -6.79 20.10
C ILE A 215 9.00 -6.89 21.63
N SER A 216 8.28 -6.01 22.35
CA SER A 216 8.24 -6.04 23.81
C SER A 216 7.61 -7.32 24.36
N ILE A 217 6.62 -7.87 23.65
CA ILE A 217 5.95 -9.13 24.00
C ILE A 217 6.88 -10.34 23.85
N LYS A 218 7.88 -10.27 22.95
CA LYS A 218 8.82 -11.37 22.70
C LYS A 218 9.92 -11.53 23.76
N GLU A 219 9.91 -10.74 24.83
CA GLU A 219 10.95 -10.66 25.86
C GLU A 219 12.36 -10.44 25.28
N LEU A 220 12.77 -9.17 25.22
CA LEU A 220 14.11 -8.82 24.74
C LEU A 220 15.19 -9.11 25.78
N ASP A 221 16.23 -9.83 25.36
CA ASP A 221 17.46 -9.98 26.13
C ASP A 221 18.35 -8.73 26.00
N PHE A 222 18.06 -7.71 26.81
CA PHE A 222 18.86 -6.48 26.87
C PHE A 222 20.29 -6.68 27.40
N THR A 223 20.64 -7.87 27.91
CA THR A 223 21.99 -8.14 28.44
C THR A 223 23.01 -8.45 27.34
N ARG A 224 22.57 -8.79 26.12
CA ARG A 224 23.44 -9.04 24.94
C ARG A 224 23.78 -7.76 24.15
N LYS A 225 24.26 -6.71 24.79
CA LYS A 225 24.92 -5.61 24.06
C LYS A 225 26.28 -6.11 23.55
N ILE A 226 26.28 -6.66 22.33
CA ILE A 226 27.51 -7.00 21.62
C ILE A 226 28.18 -5.66 21.23
N TYR A 227 29.36 -5.43 21.81
CA TYR A 227 30.25 -4.29 21.52
C TYR A 227 30.78 -4.34 20.09
#